data_AF-A0A0W0WVA5-F1
#
_entry.id   AF-A0A0W0WVA5-F1
#
_cell.length_a   1.000
_cell.length_b   1.000
_cell.length_c   1.000
_cell.angle_alpha   90.00
_cell.angle_beta   90.00
_cell.angle_gamma   90.00
#
_symmetry.space_group_name_H-M   'P 1'
#
loop_
_entity.id
_entity.type
_entity.pdbx_description
1 polymer ?
#
loop_
_entity_poly.entity_id
_entity_poly.type
_entity_poly.pdbx_seq_one_letter_code
_entity_poly.pdbx_strand_id
1 'polypeptide(L)'
;MTFKKITTIALTLFVFLINSSFAEDFNIVGSIEHHLKVAPNKAATNQSNEKVIQLLQIELSNEEKERLANDAKKLLARPDSFLPSEASLFPNKVQLGMNKVPVLDQGHHGTCVTFAVTAALDALIGQGDYVSQVCHLQLGSYLEKQGYGVSGWKGSNTKQVIDQIAQYGIVNTEKQRKKGCGGINYYPSYTAIPESFIEPEQYYSLSELVFGKIASWSTIYRKVETDKLLTEVKQTLNSGDRVVFGVLLPRTDLGTVGAVGKYKTWFDYDTWVLTPEILKDVRNAKTGHVMIITGYDDNAIVFDNKGKKHTGLLTLRNSWSNFAGNYGDFYMSYDYFKLLAHDVKRISPVH
;
A
#
# COMPACT_ATOMS: atom_id res chain seq x y z
N MET A 1 -35.48 69.33 21.16
CA MET A 1 -34.21 68.80 21.73
C MET A 1 -34.51 67.47 22.37
N THR A 2 -34.17 66.37 21.68
CA THR A 2 -34.53 65.00 22.05
C THR A 2 -33.25 64.20 22.26
N PHE A 3 -32.97 63.84 23.51
CA PHE A 3 -31.88 62.94 23.86
C PHE A 3 -32.26 61.50 23.51
N LYS A 4 -31.51 60.86 22.60
CA LYS A 4 -31.57 59.41 22.36
C LYS A 4 -30.38 58.74 23.04
N LYS A 5 -30.69 57.74 23.88
CA LYS A 5 -29.75 56.83 24.53
C LYS A 5 -28.98 56.02 23.49
N ILE A 6 -27.65 55.97 23.63
CA ILE A 6 -26.78 55.02 22.93
C ILE A 6 -26.66 53.80 23.83
N THR A 7 -27.10 52.64 23.32
CA THR A 7 -26.90 51.34 23.97
C THR A 7 -25.85 50.61 23.16
N THR A 8 -24.64 50.49 23.70
CA THR A 8 -23.54 49.76 23.09
C THR A 8 -23.75 48.27 23.34
N ILE A 9 -24.18 47.52 22.33
CA ILE A 9 -24.23 46.06 22.36
C ILE A 9 -22.87 45.58 21.82
N ALA A 10 -22.01 45.09 22.72
CA ALA A 10 -20.80 44.36 22.34
C ALA A 10 -21.21 42.96 21.89
N LEU A 11 -21.09 42.69 20.59
CA LEU A 11 -21.33 41.38 20.00
C LEU A 11 -20.03 40.58 20.03
N THR A 12 -19.83 39.77 21.06
CA THR A 12 -18.75 38.77 21.12
C THR A 12 -19.13 37.58 20.25
N LEU A 13 -18.55 37.52 19.04
CA LEU A 13 -18.67 36.37 18.14
C LEU A 13 -17.74 35.25 18.64
N PHE A 14 -18.26 34.33 19.45
CA PHE A 14 -17.56 33.10 19.82
C PHE A 14 -17.71 32.08 18.68
N VAL A 15 -16.72 32.03 17.79
CA VAL A 15 -16.63 30.97 16.78
C VAL A 15 -16.13 29.71 17.48
N PHE A 16 -17.06 28.89 17.97
CA PHE A 16 -16.77 27.50 18.32
C PHE A 16 -16.47 26.74 17.04
N LEU A 17 -15.20 26.69 16.65
CA LEU A 17 -14.69 25.67 15.74
C LEU A 17 -14.75 24.34 16.48
N ILE A 18 -15.88 23.65 16.36
CA ILE A 18 -15.99 22.23 16.69
C ILE A 18 -15.19 21.46 15.63
N ASN A 19 -13.87 21.47 15.75
CA ASN A 19 -13.03 20.47 15.11
C ASN A 19 -13.39 19.14 15.75
N SER A 20 -14.33 18.42 15.13
CA SER A 20 -14.49 16.99 15.37
C SER A 20 -13.21 16.35 14.86
N SER A 21 -12.20 16.23 15.73
CA SER A 21 -11.02 15.42 15.44
C SER A 21 -11.48 13.98 15.43
N PHE A 22 -11.93 13.50 14.28
CA PHE A 22 -11.94 12.06 14.04
C PHE A 22 -10.49 11.61 14.20
N ALA A 23 -10.22 10.84 15.26
CA ALA A 23 -8.91 10.22 15.43
C ALA A 23 -8.65 9.33 14.21
N GLU A 24 -7.48 9.49 13.60
CA GLU A 24 -7.05 8.60 12.51
C GLU A 24 -6.94 7.17 13.06
N ASP A 25 -7.45 6.19 12.32
CA ASP A 25 -7.51 4.80 12.78
C ASP A 25 -6.13 4.26 13.16
N PHE A 26 -5.09 4.74 12.45
CA PHE A 26 -3.70 4.45 12.73
C PHE A 26 -2.80 5.58 12.23
N ASN A 27 -1.60 5.66 12.79
CA ASN A 27 -0.54 6.55 12.33
C ASN A 27 0.64 5.75 11.80
N ILE A 28 1.28 6.25 10.74
CA ILE A 28 2.56 5.76 10.26
C ILE A 28 3.64 6.57 10.96
N VAL A 29 4.46 5.92 11.80
CA VAL A 29 5.44 6.59 12.65
C VAL A 29 6.90 6.32 12.26
N GLY A 30 7.10 5.59 11.16
CA GLY A 30 8.42 5.24 10.64
C GLY A 30 8.40 3.94 9.85
N SER A 31 9.50 3.21 9.91
CA SER A 31 9.66 1.92 9.26
C SER A 31 10.47 0.94 10.12
N ILE A 32 10.16 -0.35 10.00
CA ILE A 32 10.80 -1.46 10.72
C ILE A 32 11.49 -2.40 9.73
N GLU A 33 12.73 -2.77 10.04
CA GLU A 33 13.53 -3.71 9.26
C GLU A 33 13.03 -5.16 9.40
N HIS A 34 13.00 -5.87 8.27
CA HIS A 34 12.68 -7.29 8.20
C HIS A 34 13.61 -8.02 7.24
N HIS A 35 13.91 -9.27 7.59
CA HIS A 35 14.78 -10.16 6.83
C HIS A 35 13.96 -11.22 6.11
N LEU A 36 14.06 -11.25 4.78
CA LEU A 36 13.39 -12.19 3.91
C LEU A 36 14.34 -13.30 3.50
N LYS A 37 13.87 -14.54 3.49
CA LYS A 37 14.52 -15.61 2.74
C LYS A 37 14.02 -15.54 1.30
N VAL A 38 14.92 -15.46 0.34
CA VAL A 38 14.58 -15.40 -1.09
C VAL A 38 15.06 -16.67 -1.81
N ALA A 39 14.49 -16.92 -2.99
CA ALA A 39 14.91 -18.05 -3.81
C ALA A 39 16.43 -17.97 -4.10
N PRO A 40 17.17 -19.11 -4.02
CA PRO A 40 18.60 -19.10 -4.28
C PRO A 40 18.90 -18.64 -5.70
N ASN A 41 19.75 -17.62 -5.83
CA ASN A 41 20.21 -17.16 -7.12
C ASN A 41 21.22 -18.18 -7.67
N LYS A 42 20.80 -19.00 -8.64
CA LYS A 42 21.66 -20.02 -9.26
C LYS A 42 22.94 -19.45 -9.90
N ALA A 43 23.00 -18.14 -10.15
CA ALA A 43 24.18 -17.47 -10.72
C ALA A 43 25.22 -17.01 -9.67
N ALA A 44 24.88 -16.99 -8.38
CA ALA A 44 25.76 -16.50 -7.32
C ALA A 44 26.02 -17.60 -6.28
N THR A 45 27.13 -18.32 -6.42
CA THR A 45 27.45 -19.52 -5.63
C THR A 45 27.77 -19.26 -4.15
N ASN A 46 27.85 -18.01 -3.69
CA ASN A 46 28.27 -17.65 -2.32
C ASN A 46 27.53 -16.45 -1.70
N GLN A 47 26.36 -16.03 -2.22
CA GLN A 47 25.59 -14.95 -1.60
C GLN A 47 24.57 -15.51 -0.60
N SER A 48 24.43 -14.84 0.55
CA SER A 48 23.32 -15.07 1.47
C SER A 48 22.00 -14.94 0.72
N ASN A 49 21.10 -15.92 0.86
CA ASN A 49 19.74 -15.88 0.31
C ASN A 49 18.81 -14.99 1.15
N GLU A 50 19.39 -13.94 1.77
CA GLU A 50 18.71 -13.07 2.69
C GLU A 50 18.59 -11.67 2.08
N LYS A 51 17.37 -11.16 2.04
CA LYS A 51 17.06 -9.81 1.56
C LYS A 51 16.50 -8.99 2.70
N VAL A 52 17.08 -7.82 2.93
CA VAL A 52 16.56 -6.85 3.90
C VAL A 52 15.53 -5.96 3.22
N ILE A 53 14.38 -5.79 3.87
CA ILE A 53 13.33 -4.85 3.50
C ILE A 53 12.95 -4.00 4.72
N GLN A 54 12.19 -2.93 4.50
CA GLN A 54 11.52 -2.22 5.58
C GLN A 54 10.02 -2.12 5.34
N LEU A 55 9.25 -2.40 6.38
CA LEU A 55 7.80 -2.21 6.41
C LEU A 55 7.43 -0.92 7.11
N LEU A 56 6.21 -0.43 6.89
CA LEU A 56 5.70 0.72 7.63
C LEU A 56 5.56 0.36 9.10
N GLN A 57 6.02 1.23 9.99
CA GLN A 57 5.75 1.15 11.42
C GLN A 57 4.42 1.85 11.72
N ILE A 58 3.50 1.13 12.33
CA ILE A 58 2.12 1.55 12.56
C ILE A 58 1.83 1.65 14.05
N GLU A 59 1.13 2.71 14.43
CA GLU A 59 0.49 2.85 15.73
C GLU A 59 -1.02 2.92 15.56
N LEU A 60 -1.73 1.86 16.00
CA LEU A 60 -3.19 1.80 15.98
C LEU A 60 -3.79 2.68 17.09
N SER A 61 -4.88 3.39 16.77
CA SER A 61 -5.76 4.03 17.74
C SER A 61 -6.41 3.00 18.67
N ASN A 62 -6.86 3.41 19.85
CA ASN A 62 -7.51 2.48 20.79
C ASN A 62 -8.83 1.95 20.23
N GLU A 63 -9.57 2.79 19.53
CA GLU A 63 -10.81 2.46 18.84
C GLU A 63 -10.56 1.36 17.79
N GLU A 64 -9.48 1.48 17.01
CA GLU A 64 -9.14 0.50 15.99
C GLU A 64 -8.64 -0.82 16.59
N LYS A 65 -7.86 -0.76 17.67
CA LYS A 65 -7.44 -1.96 18.42
C LYS A 65 -8.64 -2.76 18.91
N GLU A 66 -9.64 -2.08 19.50
CA GLU A 66 -10.84 -2.73 20.01
C GLU A 66 -11.73 -3.23 18.87
N ARG A 67 -11.84 -2.51 17.76
CA ARG A 67 -12.56 -2.99 16.57
C ARG A 67 -11.93 -4.30 16.05
N LEU A 68 -10.63 -4.31 15.81
CA LEU A 68 -9.91 -5.47 15.31
C LEU A 68 -10.01 -6.67 16.26
N ALA A 69 -9.91 -6.43 17.58
CA ALA A 69 -10.08 -7.48 18.58
C ALA A 69 -11.49 -8.10 18.54
N ASN A 70 -12.52 -7.27 18.43
CA ASN A 70 -13.91 -7.72 18.36
C ASN A 70 -14.19 -8.51 17.09
N ASP A 71 -13.71 -8.02 15.94
CA ASP A 71 -13.90 -8.72 14.68
C ASP A 71 -13.12 -10.05 14.67
N ALA A 72 -11.88 -10.07 15.15
CA ALA A 72 -11.13 -11.32 15.29
C ALA A 72 -11.81 -12.34 16.22
N LYS A 73 -12.41 -11.88 17.34
CA LYS A 73 -13.18 -12.76 18.24
C LYS A 73 -14.38 -13.39 17.54
N LYS A 74 -15.11 -12.64 16.71
CA LYS A 74 -16.24 -13.18 15.92
C LYS A 74 -15.76 -14.26 14.94
N LEU A 75 -14.64 -14.03 14.28
CA LEU A 75 -14.06 -14.97 13.31
C LEU A 75 -13.55 -16.25 13.97
N LEU A 76 -12.91 -16.14 15.14
CA LEU A 76 -12.49 -17.29 15.94
C LEU A 76 -13.69 -18.13 16.41
N ALA A 77 -14.82 -17.49 16.73
CA ALA A 77 -16.04 -18.18 17.16
C ALA A 77 -16.83 -18.81 16.00
N ARG A 78 -16.62 -18.35 14.76
CA ARG A 78 -17.29 -18.85 13.55
C ARG A 78 -16.28 -19.03 12.41
N PRO A 79 -15.45 -20.09 12.45
CA PRO A 79 -14.40 -20.28 11.46
C PRO A 79 -14.93 -20.47 10.03
N ASP A 80 -16.18 -20.91 9.87
CA ASP A 80 -16.86 -21.08 8.58
C ASP A 80 -17.55 -19.80 8.06
N SER A 81 -17.42 -18.66 8.76
CA SER A 81 -18.07 -17.39 8.39
C SER A 81 -17.56 -16.77 7.07
N PHE A 82 -16.55 -17.36 6.45
CA PHE A 82 -15.97 -16.92 5.18
C PHE A 82 -16.33 -17.81 3.99
N LEU A 83 -17.32 -18.69 4.12
CA LEU A 83 -17.89 -19.36 2.95
C LEU A 83 -18.32 -18.31 1.92
N PRO A 84 -18.02 -18.52 0.62
CA PRO A 84 -18.38 -17.56 -0.41
C PRO A 84 -19.90 -17.32 -0.38
N SER A 85 -20.29 -16.08 -0.14
CA SER A 85 -21.68 -15.64 -0.16
C SER A 85 -22.07 -15.21 -1.57
N GLU A 86 -23.17 -15.80 -2.05
CA GLU A 86 -23.95 -15.52 -3.27
C GLU A 86 -23.23 -15.62 -4.63
N ALA A 87 -24.03 -15.88 -5.66
CA ALA A 87 -23.57 -15.96 -7.04
C ALA A 87 -22.91 -14.63 -7.44
N SER A 88 -21.62 -14.67 -7.75
CA SER A 88 -20.86 -13.51 -8.20
C SER A 88 -21.45 -12.98 -9.52
N LEU A 89 -21.72 -11.67 -9.58
CA LEU A 89 -22.05 -10.95 -10.83
C LEU A 89 -20.89 -10.92 -11.83
N PHE A 90 -19.70 -11.32 -11.38
CA PHE A 90 -18.45 -11.31 -12.13
C PHE A 90 -17.94 -12.73 -12.39
N PRO A 91 -17.09 -12.93 -13.42
CA PRO A 91 -16.35 -14.18 -13.58
C PRO A 91 -15.68 -14.64 -12.29
N ASN A 92 -15.56 -15.95 -12.09
CA ASN A 92 -14.92 -16.50 -10.87
C ASN A 92 -13.41 -16.20 -10.80
N LYS A 93 -12.80 -15.68 -11.87
CA LYS A 93 -11.37 -15.38 -11.94
C LYS A 93 -11.06 -14.26 -12.92
N VAL A 94 -10.20 -13.35 -12.51
CA VAL A 94 -9.59 -12.30 -13.36
C VAL A 94 -8.11 -12.19 -13.04
N GLN A 95 -7.26 -12.02 -14.05
CA GLN A 95 -5.84 -11.73 -13.87
C GLN A 95 -5.38 -10.70 -14.91
N LEU A 96 -5.13 -9.47 -14.46
CA LEU A 96 -4.68 -8.37 -15.31
C LEU A 96 -3.16 -8.37 -15.51
N GLY A 97 -2.42 -9.03 -14.62
CA GLY A 97 -0.95 -8.93 -14.56
C GLY A 97 -0.51 -7.48 -14.33
N MET A 98 0.67 -7.10 -14.80
CA MET A 98 1.24 -5.75 -14.60
C MET A 98 1.66 -5.08 -15.91
N ASN A 99 1.07 -5.47 -17.05
CA ASN A 99 1.33 -4.84 -18.36
C ASN A 99 2.83 -4.66 -18.68
N LYS A 100 3.61 -5.74 -18.50
CA LYS A 100 5.08 -5.78 -18.70
C LYS A 100 5.91 -4.90 -17.77
N VAL A 101 5.32 -4.28 -16.75
CA VAL A 101 6.08 -3.63 -15.68
C VAL A 101 6.88 -4.71 -14.92
N PRO A 102 8.22 -4.57 -14.82
CA PRO A 102 9.04 -5.51 -14.09
C PRO A 102 8.66 -5.50 -12.61
N VAL A 103 9.07 -6.53 -11.88
CA VAL A 103 8.94 -6.50 -10.42
C VAL A 103 9.95 -5.51 -9.87
N LEU A 104 9.45 -4.44 -9.27
CA LEU A 104 10.29 -3.41 -8.69
C LEU A 104 10.86 -3.86 -7.33
N ASP A 105 11.86 -3.12 -6.86
CA ASP A 105 12.58 -3.43 -5.62
C ASP A 105 12.78 -2.18 -4.75
N GLN A 106 11.99 -2.06 -3.69
CA GLN A 106 12.10 -0.98 -2.71
C GLN A 106 13.42 -1.01 -1.93
N GLY A 107 14.15 -2.13 -1.98
CA GLY A 107 15.39 -2.29 -1.23
C GLY A 107 15.16 -2.28 0.28
N HIS A 108 16.15 -1.77 1.03
CA HIS A 108 16.09 -1.71 2.49
C HIS A 108 15.34 -0.47 3.03
N HIS A 109 14.51 0.20 2.22
CA HIS A 109 13.83 1.44 2.60
C HIS A 109 12.33 1.22 2.83
N GLY A 110 11.71 2.08 3.65
CA GLY A 110 10.27 2.05 3.96
C GLY A 110 9.40 2.67 2.85
N THR A 111 9.71 2.42 1.59
CA THR A 111 9.17 3.13 0.41
C THR A 111 8.06 2.36 -0.33
N CYS A 112 7.53 1.29 0.27
CA CYS A 112 6.53 0.42 -0.37
C CYS A 112 5.34 1.17 -0.97
N VAL A 113 4.89 2.25 -0.34
CA VAL A 113 3.76 3.07 -0.82
C VAL A 113 4.08 3.72 -2.16
N THR A 114 5.23 4.41 -2.25
CA THR A 114 5.70 5.01 -3.50
C THR A 114 5.86 3.96 -4.59
N PHE A 115 6.45 2.82 -4.26
CA PHE A 115 6.63 1.72 -5.22
C PHE A 115 5.30 1.15 -5.73
N ALA A 116 4.32 0.93 -4.85
CA ALA A 116 3.02 0.40 -5.24
C ALA A 116 2.22 1.41 -6.09
N VAL A 117 2.20 2.69 -5.71
CA VAL A 117 1.49 3.73 -6.49
C VAL A 117 2.13 3.92 -7.86
N THR A 118 3.45 4.04 -7.91
CA THR A 118 4.18 4.24 -9.17
C THR A 118 4.09 3.03 -10.09
N ALA A 119 4.23 1.80 -9.58
CA ALA A 119 4.08 0.61 -10.41
C ALA A 119 2.63 0.41 -10.93
N ALA A 120 1.62 0.84 -10.18
CA ALA A 120 0.24 0.82 -10.67
C ALA A 120 0.04 1.83 -11.82
N LEU A 121 0.62 3.03 -11.71
CA LEU A 121 0.66 4.01 -12.80
C LEU A 121 1.44 3.48 -14.01
N ASP A 122 2.62 2.90 -13.80
CA ASP A 122 3.42 2.27 -14.86
C ASP A 122 2.62 1.21 -15.62
N ALA A 123 1.84 0.40 -14.91
CA ALA A 123 1.03 -0.66 -15.52
C ALA A 123 -0.12 -0.10 -16.35
N LEU A 124 -0.66 1.06 -15.98
CA LEU A 124 -1.63 1.81 -16.76
C LEU A 124 -0.97 2.43 -18.00
N ILE A 125 0.20 3.08 -17.82
CA ILE A 125 0.96 3.75 -18.88
C ILE A 125 1.47 2.74 -19.93
N GLY A 126 1.86 1.54 -19.49
CA GLY A 126 2.30 0.45 -20.38
C GLY A 126 3.71 0.62 -20.93
N GLN A 127 4.57 1.41 -20.29
CA GLN A 127 5.95 1.67 -20.71
C GLN A 127 7.02 0.92 -19.86
N GLY A 128 6.62 -0.06 -19.06
CA GLY A 128 7.54 -0.77 -18.17
C GLY A 128 7.87 0.05 -16.92
N ASP A 129 9.12 0.03 -16.46
CA ASP A 129 9.60 0.86 -15.34
C ASP A 129 9.79 2.32 -15.80
N TYR A 130 8.71 3.08 -15.75
CA TYR A 130 8.65 4.42 -16.33
C TYR A 130 8.73 5.51 -15.29
N VAL A 131 7.97 5.45 -14.19
CA VAL A 131 7.97 6.47 -13.14
C VAL A 131 9.18 6.32 -12.22
N SER A 132 9.94 7.40 -12.02
CA SER A 132 11.07 7.45 -11.09
C SER A 132 10.61 7.55 -9.63
N GLN A 133 10.81 6.47 -8.86
CA GLN A 133 10.58 6.49 -7.41
C GLN A 133 11.59 7.41 -6.71
N VAL A 134 12.87 7.40 -7.13
CA VAL A 134 13.89 8.23 -6.48
C VAL A 134 13.62 9.71 -6.66
N CYS A 135 13.21 10.17 -7.85
CA CYS A 135 12.88 11.58 -8.04
C CYS A 135 11.69 12.00 -7.17
N HIS A 136 10.65 11.16 -7.10
CA HIS A 136 9.49 11.41 -6.23
C HIS A 136 9.90 11.50 -4.75
N LEU A 137 10.71 10.56 -4.28
CA LEU A 137 11.19 10.54 -2.89
C LEU A 137 12.16 11.70 -2.58
N GLN A 138 12.97 12.14 -3.55
CA GLN A 138 13.87 13.28 -3.39
C GLN A 138 13.11 14.61 -3.32
N LEU A 139 11.99 14.73 -4.05
CA LEU A 139 11.07 15.86 -3.87
C LEU A 139 10.41 15.77 -2.49
N GLY A 140 10.00 14.56 -2.08
CA GLY A 140 9.49 14.31 -0.74
C GLY A 140 10.46 14.76 0.35
N SER A 141 11.75 14.43 0.24
CA SER A 141 12.79 14.87 1.18
C SER A 141 12.84 16.40 1.31
N TYR A 142 12.69 17.12 0.20
CA TYR A 142 12.57 18.58 0.25
C TYR A 142 11.33 19.02 1.01
N LEU A 143 10.16 18.48 0.64
CA LEU A 143 8.87 18.85 1.25
C LEU A 143 8.86 18.58 2.75
N GLU A 144 9.42 17.46 3.20
CA GLU A 144 9.57 17.12 4.62
C GLU A 144 10.48 18.13 5.34
N LYS A 145 11.64 18.45 4.75
CA LYS A 145 12.58 19.42 5.33
C LYS A 145 11.97 20.82 5.49
N GLN A 146 11.05 21.20 4.62
CA GLN A 146 10.33 22.48 4.68
C GLN A 146 9.02 22.41 5.47
N GLY A 147 8.62 21.25 6.00
CA GLY A 147 7.39 21.08 6.76
C GLY A 147 6.10 21.04 5.92
N TYR A 148 6.21 20.77 4.62
CA TYR A 148 5.07 20.66 3.69
C TYR A 148 4.52 19.23 3.55
N GLY A 149 5.24 18.21 4.03
CA GLY A 149 4.81 16.81 3.89
C GLY A 149 5.77 15.82 4.54
N VAL A 150 5.71 14.56 4.11
CA VAL A 150 6.65 13.50 4.50
C VAL A 150 7.51 13.09 3.31
N SER A 151 8.70 12.57 3.57
CA SER A 151 9.62 12.20 2.48
C SER A 151 9.23 10.93 1.73
N GLY A 152 8.55 10.01 2.42
CA GLY A 152 8.22 8.68 1.90
C GLY A 152 9.36 7.66 2.01
N TRP A 153 10.59 8.07 2.38
CA TRP A 153 11.71 7.14 2.56
C TRP A 153 11.53 6.18 3.74
N LYS A 154 10.84 6.65 4.79
CA LYS A 154 10.58 5.92 6.04
C LYS A 154 9.08 5.75 6.29
N GLY A 155 8.32 5.61 5.21
CA GLY A 155 6.86 5.47 5.25
C GLY A 155 6.11 6.73 4.85
N SER A 156 4.91 6.50 4.32
CA SER A 156 3.91 7.49 3.89
C SER A 156 2.59 6.75 3.68
N ASN A 157 1.48 7.45 3.41
CA ASN A 157 0.22 6.83 2.99
C ASN A 157 -0.06 7.08 1.49
N THR A 158 -0.98 6.31 0.90
CA THR A 158 -1.19 6.40 -0.56
C THR A 158 -1.73 7.77 -0.96
N LYS A 159 -2.50 8.43 -0.09
CA LYS A 159 -3.03 9.77 -0.34
C LYS A 159 -1.90 10.79 -0.49
N GLN A 160 -0.92 10.81 0.40
CA GLN A 160 0.23 11.73 0.34
C GLN A 160 1.03 11.55 -0.95
N VAL A 161 1.34 10.31 -1.32
CA VAL A 161 2.05 10.00 -2.58
C VAL A 161 1.23 10.45 -3.80
N ILE A 162 -0.06 10.15 -3.82
CA ILE A 162 -0.97 10.52 -4.91
C ILE A 162 -1.13 12.04 -5.02
N ASP A 163 -1.32 12.74 -3.89
CA ASP A 163 -1.43 14.20 -3.85
C ASP A 163 -0.16 14.86 -4.37
N GLN A 164 1.02 14.37 -3.97
CA GLN A 164 2.29 14.87 -4.48
C GLN A 164 2.43 14.64 -5.99
N ILE A 165 2.03 13.47 -6.51
CA ILE A 165 2.00 13.22 -7.96
C ILE A 165 0.99 14.13 -8.66
N ALA A 166 -0.18 14.37 -8.07
CA ALA A 166 -1.20 15.23 -8.65
C ALA A 166 -0.75 16.68 -8.73
N GLN A 167 -0.03 17.16 -7.72
CA GLN A 167 0.47 18.53 -7.65
C GLN A 167 1.72 18.75 -8.51
N TYR A 168 2.71 17.86 -8.43
CA TYR A 168 4.02 18.06 -9.04
C TYR A 168 4.26 17.26 -10.33
N GLY A 169 3.40 16.28 -10.61
CA GLY A 169 3.59 15.31 -11.70
C GLY A 169 4.52 14.16 -11.31
N ILE A 170 4.98 13.43 -12.33
CA ILE A 170 6.01 12.40 -12.21
C ILE A 170 7.26 12.83 -12.98
N VAL A 171 8.41 12.26 -12.63
CA VAL A 171 9.61 12.29 -13.50
C VAL A 171 9.83 10.88 -14.00
N ASN A 172 10.06 10.70 -15.30
CA ASN A 172 10.35 9.38 -15.84
C ASN A 172 11.80 8.93 -15.63
N THR A 173 12.03 7.61 -15.65
CA THR A 173 13.33 6.98 -15.39
C THR A 173 14.41 7.37 -16.40
N GLU A 174 14.03 7.71 -17.64
CA GLU A 174 14.98 8.23 -18.64
C GLU A 174 15.54 9.60 -18.23
N LYS A 175 14.67 10.54 -17.84
CA LYS A 175 15.07 11.85 -17.34
C LYS A 175 15.89 11.74 -16.06
N GLN A 176 15.48 10.87 -15.11
CA GLN A 176 16.27 10.56 -13.92
C GLN A 176 17.70 10.13 -14.28
N ARG A 177 17.87 9.14 -15.18
CA ARG A 177 19.19 8.62 -15.53
C ARG A 177 20.07 9.66 -16.22
N LYS A 178 19.48 10.54 -17.03
CA LYS A 178 20.20 11.58 -17.79
C LYS A 178 20.53 12.83 -16.99
N LYS A 179 19.64 13.27 -16.10
CA LYS A 179 19.75 14.57 -15.41
C LYS A 179 19.99 14.46 -13.91
N GLY A 180 19.65 13.32 -13.32
CA GLY A 180 19.63 13.12 -11.88
C GLY A 180 18.48 13.87 -11.20
N CYS A 181 18.19 13.46 -9.97
CA CYS A 181 17.26 14.12 -9.08
C CYS A 181 17.95 14.33 -7.73
N GLY A 182 18.28 15.59 -7.41
CA GLY A 182 19.12 15.89 -6.24
C GLY A 182 20.53 15.29 -6.35
N GLY A 183 21.08 15.20 -7.56
CA GLY A 183 22.38 14.55 -7.83
C GLY A 183 22.34 13.03 -7.89
N ILE A 184 21.15 12.41 -7.78
CA ILE A 184 20.98 10.95 -7.77
C ILE A 184 20.40 10.46 -9.11
N ASN A 185 21.12 9.57 -9.80
CA ASN A 185 20.70 9.03 -11.11
C ASN A 185 20.11 7.62 -11.03
N TYR A 186 20.24 6.93 -9.89
CA TYR A 186 19.75 5.57 -9.66
C TYR A 186 19.15 5.44 -8.27
N TYR A 187 18.09 4.64 -8.12
CA TYR A 187 17.49 4.40 -6.81
C TYR A 187 18.48 3.63 -5.90
N PRO A 188 18.76 4.12 -4.69
CA PRO A 188 19.76 3.56 -3.77
C PRO A 188 19.23 2.33 -3.02
N SER A 189 18.83 1.25 -3.70
CA SER A 189 18.17 0.08 -3.08
C SER A 189 18.89 -0.50 -1.86
N TYR A 190 20.23 -0.44 -1.83
CA TYR A 190 21.06 -1.11 -0.83
C TYR A 190 22.06 -0.15 -0.16
N THR A 191 21.87 1.16 -0.30
CA THR A 191 22.69 2.19 0.33
C THR A 191 21.81 3.16 1.08
N ALA A 192 22.40 3.91 2.03
CA ALA A 192 21.67 4.87 2.86
C ALA A 192 20.80 5.85 2.05
N ILE A 193 19.74 6.34 2.70
CA ILE A 193 18.87 7.39 2.17
C ILE A 193 19.75 8.60 1.82
N PRO A 194 19.66 9.16 0.60
CA PRO A 194 20.43 10.34 0.23
C PRO A 194 20.04 11.55 1.08
N GLU A 195 21.02 12.31 1.56
CA GLU A 195 20.81 13.56 2.30
C GLU A 195 20.42 14.73 1.38
N SER A 196 20.68 14.59 0.08
CA SER A 196 20.25 15.54 -0.93
C SER A 196 18.75 15.47 -1.18
N PHE A 197 18.25 16.47 -1.90
CA PHE A 197 16.87 16.56 -2.36
C PHE A 197 16.85 17.33 -3.69
N ILE A 198 15.69 17.31 -4.36
CA ILE A 198 15.44 18.12 -5.56
C ILE A 198 14.45 19.23 -5.20
N GLU A 199 14.80 20.47 -5.53
CA GLU A 199 13.93 21.63 -5.36
C GLU A 199 12.70 21.54 -6.31
N PRO A 200 11.53 22.07 -5.92
CA PRO A 200 10.32 22.02 -6.73
C PRO A 200 10.50 22.53 -8.15
N GLU A 201 11.21 23.65 -8.35
CA GLU A 201 11.43 24.27 -9.66
C GLU A 201 12.24 23.33 -10.58
N GLN A 202 13.25 22.67 -10.03
CA GLN A 202 14.03 21.68 -10.76
C GLN A 202 13.20 20.45 -11.07
N TYR A 203 12.40 19.96 -10.10
CA TYR A 203 11.49 18.84 -10.32
C TYR A 203 10.48 19.14 -11.44
N TYR A 204 9.82 20.29 -11.40
CA TYR A 204 8.86 20.73 -12.41
C TYR A 204 9.47 20.81 -13.82
N SER A 205 10.73 21.22 -13.93
CA SER A 205 11.41 21.25 -15.25
C SER A 205 11.58 19.86 -15.87
N LEU A 206 11.55 18.81 -15.05
CA LEU A 206 11.67 17.42 -15.47
C LEU A 206 10.32 16.70 -15.52
N SER A 207 9.30 17.19 -14.81
CA SER A 207 8.10 16.43 -14.57
C SER A 207 7.10 16.46 -15.72
N GLU A 208 6.14 15.55 -15.66
CA GLU A 208 4.97 15.51 -16.51
C GLU A 208 3.72 15.18 -15.69
N LEU A 209 2.62 15.85 -15.99
CA LEU A 209 1.35 15.63 -15.30
C LEU A 209 0.68 14.37 -15.84
N VAL A 210 0.33 13.45 -14.95
CA VAL A 210 -0.34 12.18 -15.29
C VAL A 210 -1.80 12.14 -14.85
N PHE A 211 -2.09 12.64 -13.64
CA PHE A 211 -3.47 12.69 -13.15
C PHE A 211 -4.28 13.77 -13.88
N GLY A 212 -5.50 13.41 -14.29
CA GLY A 212 -6.37 14.26 -15.11
C GLY A 212 -5.96 14.33 -16.59
N LYS A 213 -4.89 13.64 -17.00
CA LYS A 213 -4.46 13.52 -18.41
C LYS A 213 -4.52 12.09 -18.93
N ILE A 214 -3.87 11.17 -18.23
CA ILE A 214 -3.79 9.76 -18.62
C ILE A 214 -4.34 8.83 -17.54
N ALA A 215 -4.23 9.22 -16.28
CA ALA A 215 -4.72 8.47 -15.13
C ALA A 215 -5.72 9.29 -14.31
N SER A 216 -6.61 8.59 -13.63
CA SER A 216 -7.46 9.08 -12.55
C SER A 216 -7.31 8.14 -11.36
N TRP A 217 -7.76 8.59 -10.19
CA TRP A 217 -7.76 7.77 -8.99
C TRP A 217 -9.01 8.03 -8.16
N SER A 218 -9.44 7.02 -7.41
CA SER A 218 -10.53 7.15 -6.44
C SER A 218 -10.27 6.29 -5.21
N THR A 219 -10.79 6.72 -4.06
CA THR A 219 -10.81 5.88 -2.86
C THR A 219 -12.03 4.98 -2.92
N ILE A 220 -11.82 3.67 -2.83
CA ILE A 220 -12.90 2.66 -2.79
C ILE A 220 -12.98 1.97 -1.42
N TYR A 221 -12.12 2.35 -0.47
CA TYR A 221 -12.08 1.76 0.86
C TYR A 221 -13.40 1.91 1.62
N ARG A 222 -13.89 0.81 2.21
CA ARG A 222 -15.06 0.76 3.08
C ARG A 222 -14.73 -0.02 4.34
N LYS A 223 -14.55 0.69 5.45
CA LYS A 223 -14.14 0.09 6.73
C LYS A 223 -15.15 -0.91 7.31
N VAL A 224 -16.45 -0.60 7.22
CA VAL A 224 -17.51 -1.40 7.85
C VAL A 224 -18.08 -2.46 6.89
N GLU A 225 -18.18 -2.13 5.60
CA GLU A 225 -18.83 -2.98 4.59
C GLU A 225 -17.79 -3.75 3.77
N THR A 226 -17.02 -4.60 4.45
CA THR A 226 -15.83 -5.26 3.88
C THR A 226 -16.17 -6.24 2.76
N ASP A 227 -17.38 -6.83 2.77
CA ASP A 227 -17.90 -7.62 1.64
C ASP A 227 -18.16 -6.76 0.40
N LYS A 228 -18.71 -5.55 0.59
CA LYS A 228 -18.88 -4.59 -0.50
C LYS A 228 -17.53 -4.09 -1.01
N LEU A 229 -16.55 -3.88 -0.11
CA LEU A 229 -15.19 -3.54 -0.49
C LEU A 229 -14.57 -4.61 -1.40
N LEU A 230 -14.66 -5.90 -1.03
CA LEU A 230 -14.17 -6.98 -1.88
C LEU A 230 -14.91 -7.03 -3.23
N THR A 231 -16.23 -6.82 -3.22
CA THR A 231 -17.04 -6.75 -4.44
C THR A 231 -16.60 -5.60 -5.35
N GLU A 232 -16.32 -4.42 -4.78
CA GLU A 232 -15.84 -3.24 -5.51
C GLU A 232 -14.42 -3.43 -6.05
N VAL A 233 -13.54 -4.14 -5.32
CA VAL A 233 -12.22 -4.58 -5.82
C VAL A 233 -12.39 -5.51 -7.02
N LYS A 234 -13.25 -6.52 -6.93
CA LYS A 234 -13.53 -7.42 -8.06
C LYS A 234 -14.09 -6.65 -9.25
N GLN A 235 -15.03 -5.74 -9.03
CA GLN A 235 -15.59 -4.88 -10.10
C GLN A 235 -14.48 -4.05 -10.78
N THR A 236 -13.60 -3.46 -9.98
CA THR A 236 -12.45 -2.68 -10.47
C THR A 236 -11.52 -3.52 -11.34
N LEU A 237 -11.21 -4.75 -10.90
CA LEU A 237 -10.38 -5.67 -11.68
C LEU A 237 -11.08 -6.09 -12.98
N ASN A 238 -12.40 -6.30 -12.96
CA ASN A 238 -13.18 -6.62 -14.16
C ASN A 238 -13.24 -5.47 -15.17
N SER A 239 -13.15 -4.21 -14.72
CA SER A 239 -13.04 -3.06 -15.63
C SER A 239 -11.64 -2.87 -16.21
N GLY A 240 -10.69 -3.75 -15.87
CA GLY A 240 -9.29 -3.66 -16.33
C GLY A 240 -8.39 -2.79 -15.46
N ASP A 241 -8.89 -2.29 -14.34
CA ASP A 241 -8.17 -1.39 -13.45
C ASP A 241 -7.49 -2.13 -12.30
N ARG A 242 -6.34 -1.62 -11.86
CA ARG A 242 -5.60 -2.18 -10.73
C ARG A 242 -5.93 -1.41 -9.45
N VAL A 243 -5.75 -2.07 -8.32
CA VAL A 243 -6.02 -1.49 -7.00
C VAL A 243 -4.73 -1.42 -6.21
N VAL A 244 -4.39 -0.23 -5.70
CA VAL A 244 -3.33 -0.06 -4.70
C VAL A 244 -3.99 -0.12 -3.32
N PHE A 245 -3.41 -0.85 -2.38
CA PHE A 245 -4.00 -0.95 -1.03
C PHE A 245 -2.93 -1.08 0.05
N GLY A 246 -3.24 -0.52 1.21
CA GLY A 246 -2.54 -0.80 2.46
C GLY A 246 -3.11 -2.03 3.17
N VAL A 247 -2.26 -2.71 3.92
CA VAL A 247 -2.67 -3.85 4.76
C VAL A 247 -1.84 -3.88 6.03
N LEU A 248 -2.49 -4.22 7.14
CA LEU A 248 -1.80 -4.50 8.41
C LEU A 248 -1.20 -5.90 8.38
N LEU A 249 0.01 -6.04 8.91
CA LEU A 249 0.71 -7.32 9.06
C LEU A 249 0.99 -7.57 10.56
N PRO A 250 0.07 -8.21 11.30
CA PRO A 250 0.17 -8.27 12.77
C PRO A 250 1.30 -9.17 13.29
N ARG A 251 1.67 -10.20 12.52
CA ARG A 251 2.58 -11.27 12.94
C ARG A 251 3.68 -11.49 11.92
N THR A 252 4.48 -10.45 11.69
CA THR A 252 5.61 -10.49 10.74
C THR A 252 6.74 -11.44 11.15
N ASP A 253 6.70 -11.94 12.40
CA ASP A 253 7.54 -13.02 12.90
C ASP A 253 7.17 -14.41 12.35
N LEU A 254 5.98 -14.56 11.78
CA LEU A 254 5.52 -15.83 11.20
C LEU A 254 5.85 -15.92 9.72
N GLY A 255 6.29 -17.10 9.29
CA GLY A 255 6.54 -17.43 7.88
C GLY A 255 7.35 -16.35 7.17
N THR A 256 6.86 -15.86 6.04
CA THR A 256 7.49 -14.77 5.27
C THR A 256 6.75 -13.48 5.55
N VAL A 257 7.16 -12.78 6.61
CA VAL A 257 6.59 -11.48 7.00
C VAL A 257 5.07 -11.57 7.19
N GLY A 258 4.65 -12.59 7.92
CA GLY A 258 3.25 -12.90 8.21
C GLY A 258 2.55 -13.75 7.16
N ALA A 259 3.15 -13.99 5.99
CA ALA A 259 2.63 -14.96 5.04
C ALA A 259 2.91 -16.37 5.54
N VAL A 260 1.87 -17.19 5.68
CA VAL A 260 1.95 -18.56 6.24
C VAL A 260 1.26 -19.60 5.38
N GLY A 261 0.66 -19.18 4.26
CA GLY A 261 0.11 -20.06 3.24
C GLY A 261 1.10 -20.29 2.10
N LYS A 262 1.00 -21.46 1.46
CA LYS A 262 1.76 -21.81 0.24
C LYS A 262 0.80 -22.09 -0.90
N TYR A 263 0.82 -21.26 -1.93
CA TYR A 263 -0.08 -21.39 -3.08
C TYR A 263 0.65 -21.73 -4.39
N LYS A 264 1.58 -20.89 -4.83
CA LYS A 264 2.35 -21.09 -6.08
C LYS A 264 3.84 -21.34 -5.84
N THR A 265 4.33 -21.08 -4.64
CA THR A 265 5.68 -21.43 -4.21
C THR A 265 5.70 -22.72 -3.39
N TRP A 266 6.69 -23.57 -3.63
CA TRP A 266 6.91 -24.78 -2.82
C TRP A 266 7.93 -24.54 -1.69
N PHE A 267 8.93 -23.69 -1.94
CA PHE A 267 10.08 -23.44 -1.05
C PHE A 267 9.82 -22.35 -0.02
N ASP A 268 8.84 -21.47 -0.24
CA ASP A 268 8.54 -20.35 0.65
C ASP A 268 7.03 -20.12 0.83
N TYR A 269 6.66 -19.29 1.80
CA TYR A 269 5.29 -18.81 2.02
C TYR A 269 5.02 -17.57 1.18
N ASP A 270 4.07 -17.66 0.25
CA ASP A 270 3.71 -16.59 -0.69
C ASP A 270 2.30 -16.03 -0.42
N THR A 271 1.59 -16.54 0.58
CA THR A 271 0.18 -16.21 0.79
C THR A 271 -0.12 -15.79 2.23
N TRP A 272 -0.68 -14.59 2.40
CA TRP A 272 -1.25 -14.13 3.68
C TRP A 272 -2.66 -14.71 3.87
N VAL A 273 -2.84 -15.44 4.97
CA VAL A 273 -4.10 -16.11 5.36
C VAL A 273 -4.37 -15.96 6.84
N LEU A 274 -5.63 -15.92 7.27
CA LEU A 274 -5.96 -15.74 8.69
C LEU A 274 -5.85 -17.06 9.46
N THR A 275 -4.84 -17.15 10.32
CA THR A 275 -4.69 -18.24 11.28
C THR A 275 -5.17 -17.80 12.68
N PRO A 276 -5.48 -18.74 13.58
CA PRO A 276 -5.77 -18.41 14.97
C PRO A 276 -4.63 -17.62 15.65
N GLU A 277 -3.37 -17.86 15.27
CA GLU A 277 -2.20 -17.12 15.77
C GLU A 277 -2.23 -15.64 15.37
N ILE A 278 -2.59 -15.36 14.12
CA ILE A 278 -2.70 -14.00 13.58
C ILE A 278 -3.88 -13.29 14.23
N LEU A 279 -5.04 -13.95 14.28
CA LEU A 279 -6.28 -13.41 14.85
C LEU A 279 -6.13 -12.98 16.31
N LYS A 280 -5.32 -13.71 17.11
CA LYS A 280 -5.08 -13.35 18.51
C LYS A 280 -4.31 -12.04 18.69
N ASP A 281 -3.58 -11.59 17.67
CA ASP A 281 -2.64 -10.47 17.79
C ASP A 281 -2.95 -9.28 16.86
N VAL A 282 -4.08 -9.32 16.14
CA VAL A 282 -4.46 -8.24 15.19
C VAL A 282 -4.51 -6.85 15.84
N ARG A 283 -4.92 -6.76 17.12
CA ARG A 283 -4.98 -5.50 17.89
C ARG A 283 -3.60 -4.94 18.25
N ASN A 284 -2.55 -5.74 18.09
CA ASN A 284 -1.18 -5.35 18.39
C ASN A 284 -0.35 -5.19 17.11
N ALA A 285 -0.99 -5.09 15.94
CA ALA A 285 -0.28 -4.91 14.69
C ALA A 285 0.60 -3.65 14.76
N LYS A 286 1.90 -3.85 14.55
CA LYS A 286 2.93 -2.78 14.52
C LYS A 286 3.43 -2.47 13.13
N THR A 287 3.03 -3.27 12.15
CA THR A 287 3.55 -3.13 10.79
C THR A 287 2.44 -3.07 9.77
N GLY A 288 2.69 -2.31 8.70
CA GLY A 288 1.83 -2.21 7.54
C GLY A 288 2.64 -2.33 6.26
N HIS A 289 1.97 -2.66 5.17
CA HIS A 289 2.59 -2.76 3.85
C HIS A 289 1.60 -2.27 2.78
N VAL A 290 2.12 -1.79 1.65
CA VAL A 290 1.29 -1.35 0.51
C VAL A 290 1.69 -2.13 -0.72
N MET A 291 0.70 -2.68 -1.42
CA MET A 291 0.86 -3.54 -2.59
C MET A 291 -0.20 -3.22 -3.66
N ILE A 292 -0.13 -3.93 -4.79
CA ILE A 292 -1.08 -3.79 -5.89
C ILE A 292 -1.86 -5.10 -6.05
N ILE A 293 -3.19 -5.03 -6.07
CA ILE A 293 -4.05 -6.13 -6.47
C ILE A 293 -4.13 -6.16 -7.99
N THR A 294 -3.80 -7.30 -8.59
CA THR A 294 -3.74 -7.50 -10.05
C THR A 294 -4.71 -8.56 -10.56
N GLY A 295 -5.40 -9.25 -9.66
CA GLY A 295 -6.35 -10.30 -10.00
C GLY A 295 -7.01 -10.91 -8.79
N TYR A 296 -7.96 -11.79 -9.06
CA TYR A 296 -8.65 -12.59 -8.06
C TYR A 296 -9.03 -13.95 -8.64
N ASP A 297 -9.16 -14.96 -7.79
CA ASP A 297 -9.64 -16.30 -8.13
C ASP A 297 -10.49 -16.85 -6.98
N ASP A 298 -11.80 -16.91 -7.19
CA ASP A 298 -12.80 -17.34 -6.20
C ASP A 298 -12.67 -18.82 -5.84
N ASN A 299 -12.07 -19.60 -6.73
CA ASN A 299 -11.90 -21.05 -6.57
C ASN A 299 -10.47 -21.42 -6.16
N ALA A 300 -9.57 -20.45 -6.02
CA ALA A 300 -8.21 -20.73 -5.56
C ALA A 300 -8.23 -21.23 -4.12
N ILE A 301 -7.50 -22.33 -3.89
CA ILE A 301 -7.37 -22.96 -2.59
C ILE A 301 -5.92 -22.87 -2.14
N VAL A 302 -5.72 -22.43 -0.90
CA VAL A 302 -4.42 -22.43 -0.23
C VAL A 302 -4.57 -23.10 1.13
N PHE A 303 -3.50 -23.74 1.60
CA PHE A 303 -3.43 -24.30 2.94
C PHE A 303 -2.45 -23.48 3.76
N ASP A 304 -2.82 -23.17 5.01
CA ASP A 304 -1.89 -22.57 5.95
C ASP A 304 -0.88 -23.61 6.48
N ASN A 305 0.06 -23.14 7.28
CA ASN A 305 1.09 -23.98 7.90
C ASN A 305 0.56 -25.05 8.88
N LYS A 306 -0.75 -25.07 9.16
CA LYS A 306 -1.44 -26.09 9.96
C LYS A 306 -2.36 -26.98 9.14
N GLY A 307 -2.36 -26.83 7.81
CA GLY A 307 -3.21 -27.59 6.91
C GLY A 307 -4.67 -27.13 6.89
N LYS A 308 -5.02 -25.97 7.47
CA LYS A 308 -6.36 -25.40 7.31
C LYS A 308 -6.49 -24.86 5.89
N LYS A 309 -7.59 -25.23 5.25
CA LYS A 309 -7.97 -24.77 3.91
C LYS A 309 -8.52 -23.34 3.96
N HIS A 310 -8.07 -22.49 3.04
CA HIS A 310 -8.62 -21.17 2.74
C HIS A 310 -8.99 -21.12 1.25
N THR A 311 -10.11 -20.45 0.92
CA THR A 311 -10.63 -20.40 -0.46
C THR A 311 -10.88 -18.95 -0.86
N GLY A 312 -10.57 -18.61 -2.12
CA GLY A 312 -10.72 -17.27 -2.65
C GLY A 312 -9.47 -16.43 -2.37
N LEU A 313 -8.71 -16.13 -3.42
CA LEU A 313 -7.45 -15.39 -3.33
C LEU A 313 -7.47 -14.12 -4.19
N LEU A 314 -6.78 -13.10 -3.70
CA LEU A 314 -6.30 -11.95 -4.48
C LEU A 314 -4.87 -12.24 -4.94
N THR A 315 -4.55 -11.90 -6.18
CA THR A 315 -3.17 -11.88 -6.69
C THR A 315 -2.57 -10.50 -6.47
N LEU A 316 -1.40 -10.46 -5.84
CA LEU A 316 -0.73 -9.22 -5.43
C LEU A 316 0.60 -9.07 -6.14
N ARG A 317 0.92 -7.87 -6.63
CA ARG A 317 2.28 -7.48 -7.00
C ARG A 317 2.95 -6.80 -5.81
N ASN A 318 4.08 -7.35 -5.39
CA ASN A 318 4.91 -6.80 -4.32
C ASN A 318 6.11 -6.01 -4.89
N SER A 319 6.85 -5.32 -4.03
CA SER A 319 7.99 -4.45 -4.36
C SER A 319 9.31 -4.97 -3.78
N TRP A 320 9.47 -6.29 -3.68
CA TRP A 320 10.62 -6.95 -3.04
C TRP A 320 11.51 -7.71 -4.03
N SER A 321 11.61 -7.24 -5.27
CA SER A 321 12.24 -7.95 -6.40
C SER A 321 11.51 -9.23 -6.84
N ASN A 322 11.90 -9.77 -7.98
CA ASN A 322 11.38 -11.02 -8.53
C ASN A 322 11.90 -12.29 -7.82
N PHE A 323 12.77 -12.16 -6.81
CA PHE A 323 13.27 -13.31 -6.03
C PHE A 323 12.42 -13.61 -4.78
N ALA A 324 11.53 -12.70 -4.40
CA ALA A 324 10.59 -12.89 -3.29
C ALA A 324 9.24 -13.44 -3.78
N GLY A 325 8.62 -14.33 -3.00
CA GLY A 325 7.33 -14.92 -3.33
C GLY A 325 7.35 -15.70 -4.65
N ASN A 326 6.24 -15.63 -5.39
CA ASN A 326 6.11 -16.25 -6.70
C ASN A 326 6.56 -15.27 -7.81
N TYR A 327 7.86 -15.20 -8.06
CA TYR A 327 8.45 -14.27 -9.03
C TYR A 327 8.04 -12.81 -8.79
N GLY A 328 8.00 -12.38 -7.52
CA GLY A 328 7.59 -11.03 -7.11
C GLY A 328 6.10 -10.86 -6.84
N ASP A 329 5.27 -11.84 -7.24
CA ASP A 329 3.87 -11.86 -6.88
C ASP A 329 3.66 -12.59 -5.55
N PHE A 330 2.67 -12.14 -4.80
CA PHE A 330 2.17 -12.75 -3.57
C PHE A 330 0.67 -12.94 -3.67
N TYR A 331 0.07 -13.56 -2.66
CA TYR A 331 -1.36 -13.82 -2.60
C TYR A 331 -1.92 -13.46 -1.25
N MET A 332 -3.22 -13.22 -1.20
CA MET A 332 -3.92 -12.93 0.05
C MET A 332 -5.33 -13.50 -0.01
N SER A 333 -5.73 -14.20 1.04
CA SER A 333 -7.09 -14.69 1.12
C SER A 333 -8.08 -13.56 1.39
N TYR A 334 -9.31 -13.72 0.91
CA TYR A 334 -10.35 -12.69 1.02
C TYR A 334 -10.66 -12.29 2.46
N ASP A 335 -10.61 -13.24 3.39
CA ASP A 335 -10.80 -12.99 4.81
C ASP A 335 -9.69 -12.12 5.40
N TYR A 336 -8.43 -12.36 5.05
CA TYR A 336 -7.31 -11.52 5.46
C TYR A 336 -7.49 -10.10 4.96
N PHE A 337 -7.80 -9.94 3.68
CA PHE A 337 -8.08 -8.64 3.07
C PHE A 337 -9.25 -7.92 3.78
N LYS A 338 -10.39 -8.60 3.96
CA LYS A 338 -11.57 -8.00 4.61
C LYS A 338 -11.29 -7.52 6.03
N LEU A 339 -10.43 -8.20 6.78
CA LEU A 339 -10.14 -7.82 8.17
C LEU A 339 -9.07 -6.73 8.28
N LEU A 340 -8.02 -6.81 7.47
CA LEU A 340 -6.75 -6.10 7.70
C LEU A 340 -6.39 -5.07 6.62
N ALA A 341 -7.11 -5.02 5.49
CA ALA A 341 -6.89 -4.00 4.49
C ALA A 341 -7.31 -2.62 5.00
N HIS A 342 -6.55 -1.61 4.62
CA HIS A 342 -6.84 -0.20 4.83
C HIS A 342 -6.40 0.58 3.58
N ASP A 343 -6.88 1.80 3.42
CA ASP A 343 -6.44 2.73 2.37
C ASP A 343 -6.38 2.10 0.95
N VAL A 344 -7.55 1.80 0.40
CA VAL A 344 -7.73 1.12 -0.90
C VAL A 344 -8.05 2.14 -1.98
N LYS A 345 -7.19 2.23 -3.00
CA LYS A 345 -7.28 3.16 -4.13
C LYS A 345 -7.43 2.41 -5.46
N ARG A 346 -8.39 2.82 -6.26
CA ARG A 346 -8.46 2.46 -7.69
C ARG A 346 -7.58 3.42 -8.48
N ILE A 347 -6.76 2.88 -9.38
CA ILE A 347 -6.05 3.65 -10.41
C ILE A 347 -6.62 3.23 -11.76
N SER A 348 -7.15 4.19 -12.51
CA SER A 348 -7.87 3.94 -13.77
C SER A 348 -7.45 4.94 -14.85
N PRO A 349 -7.65 4.65 -16.14
CA PRO A 349 -7.45 5.67 -17.19
C PRO A 349 -8.44 6.83 -17.02
N VAL A 350 -8.09 8.00 -17.58
CA VAL A 350 -9.05 9.09 -17.76
C VAL A 350 -9.99 8.70 -18.91
N HIS A 351 -11.29 8.75 -18.69
CA HIS A 351 -12.32 8.52 -19.71
C HIS A 351 -12.77 9.81 -20.35
#